data_AF-A0A2G9M2E3-F1
#
_entry.id   AF-A0A2G9M2E3-F1
#
_cell.length_a   1.000
_cell.length_b   1.000
_cell.length_c   1.000
_cell.angle_alpha   90.00
_cell.angle_beta   90.00
_cell.angle_gamma   90.00
#
_symmetry.space_group_name_H-M   'P 1'
#
loop_
_entity.id
_entity.type
_entity.pdbx_description
1 polymer ?
#
loop_
_entity_poly.entity_id
_entity_poly.type
_entity_poly.pdbx_seq_one_letter_code
_entity_poly.pdbx_strand_id
1 'polypeptide(L)'
;ELADKHPEYYSRRVGFSVTVTDPSKILELHAFFSQPIFRNNPFSIRLVQEMFLKEDIFNLEEKIAESTEKIRQLAKIYADNIIHGKENSGFLRGLFDAIIHSIFSRSASELPSELYPKGMCRPGIRKLFVDTDGIYFMCEKVGRRLKLGSVFEGFNPQKAVHAYNRYAAIKALLCEPCWAVRLCDSCAASAKSVDDISIEGQRQMCDNLKGKIIQGLSIYSYLLRNDKEKRYADYYSQIKMEG
;
A
#
# COMPACT_ATOMS: atom_id res chain seq x y z
N GLU A 1 15.24 -16.71 -22.27
CA GLU A 1 14.69 -18.09 -22.40
C GLU A 1 13.16 -18.15 -22.37
N LEU A 2 12.47 -17.88 -21.25
CA LEU A 2 11.00 -18.00 -21.22
C LEU A 2 10.29 -17.01 -22.15
N ALA A 3 10.73 -15.75 -22.17
CA ALA A 3 10.18 -14.71 -23.05
C ALA A 3 10.37 -15.06 -24.54
N ASP A 4 11.49 -15.69 -24.88
CA ASP A 4 11.82 -16.05 -26.26
C ASP A 4 11.09 -17.33 -26.70
N LYS A 5 11.02 -18.34 -25.83
CA LYS A 5 10.40 -19.64 -26.13
C LYS A 5 8.88 -19.63 -26.05
N HIS A 6 8.30 -18.79 -25.18
CA HIS A 6 6.86 -18.74 -24.92
C HIS A 6 6.35 -17.29 -24.78
N PRO A 7 6.38 -16.46 -25.83
CA PRO A 7 6.11 -15.02 -25.75
C PRO A 7 4.65 -14.68 -25.34
N GLU A 8 3.66 -15.44 -25.81
CA GLU A 8 2.27 -15.23 -25.42
C GLU A 8 2.03 -15.55 -23.94
N TYR A 9 2.61 -16.65 -23.46
CA TYR A 9 2.53 -17.01 -22.04
C TYR A 9 3.22 -15.95 -21.19
N TYR A 10 4.43 -15.57 -21.58
CA TYR A 10 5.23 -14.58 -20.86
C TYR A 10 4.49 -13.25 -20.72
N SER A 11 3.95 -12.71 -21.82
CA SER A 11 3.25 -11.42 -21.80
C SER A 11 1.94 -11.42 -21.01
N ARG A 12 1.24 -12.57 -20.90
CA ARG A 12 -0.07 -12.66 -20.25
C ARG A 12 -0.06 -13.23 -18.84
N ARG A 13 0.97 -14.01 -18.47
CA ARG A 13 0.99 -14.82 -17.24
C ARG A 13 2.16 -14.52 -16.32
N VAL A 14 3.16 -13.76 -16.76
CA VAL A 14 4.31 -13.40 -15.92
C VAL A 14 4.10 -12.02 -15.32
N GLY A 15 4.14 -11.92 -14.00
CA GLY A 15 4.14 -10.66 -13.26
C GLY A 15 5.37 -10.54 -12.38
N PHE A 16 5.73 -9.30 -12.04
CA PHE A 16 6.91 -8.99 -11.24
C PHE A 16 6.51 -8.47 -9.87
N SER A 17 6.99 -9.13 -8.81
CA SER A 17 6.94 -8.58 -7.46
C SER A 17 8.30 -7.97 -7.13
N VAL A 18 8.34 -6.65 -6.96
CA VAL A 18 9.58 -5.88 -6.78
C VAL A 18 9.57 -5.25 -5.40
N THR A 19 10.55 -5.61 -4.58
CA THR A 19 10.80 -4.96 -3.28
C THR A 19 11.93 -3.96 -3.43
N VAL A 20 11.60 -2.68 -3.30
CA VAL A 20 12.56 -1.57 -3.39
C VAL A 20 13.09 -1.28 -1.98
N THR A 21 14.31 -1.72 -1.71
CA THR A 21 14.98 -1.54 -0.41
C THR A 21 15.66 -0.18 -0.28
N ASP A 22 16.03 0.43 -1.40
CA ASP A 22 16.67 1.75 -1.49
C ASP A 22 15.87 2.65 -2.44
N PRO A 23 14.91 3.44 -1.91
CA PRO A 23 14.09 4.34 -2.72
C PRO A 23 14.90 5.41 -3.47
N SER A 24 16.15 5.68 -3.09
CA SER A 24 17.01 6.60 -3.84
C SER A 24 17.34 6.06 -5.23
N LYS A 25 17.25 4.74 -5.46
CA LYS A 25 17.52 4.09 -6.75
C LYS A 25 16.30 3.96 -7.66
N ILE A 26 15.21 4.65 -7.35
CA ILE A 26 13.92 4.43 -8.03
C ILE A 26 13.96 4.82 -9.52
N LEU A 27 14.80 5.78 -9.90
CA LEU A 27 14.97 6.19 -11.30
C LEU A 27 15.72 5.12 -12.10
N GLU A 28 16.77 4.54 -11.53
CA GLU A 28 17.54 3.46 -12.13
C GLU A 28 16.68 2.21 -12.29
N LEU A 29 15.84 1.90 -11.29
CA LEU A 29 14.88 0.81 -11.38
C LEU A 29 13.84 1.07 -12.47
N HIS A 30 13.32 2.29 -12.58
CA HIS A 30 12.42 2.65 -13.67
C HIS A 30 13.10 2.46 -15.05
N ALA A 31 14.36 2.88 -15.20
CA ALA A 31 15.13 2.68 -16.43
C ALA A 31 15.31 1.18 -16.75
N PHE A 32 15.66 0.36 -15.75
CA PHE A 32 15.78 -1.08 -15.90
C PHE A 32 14.47 -1.75 -16.32
N PHE A 33 13.37 -1.44 -15.63
CA PHE A 33 12.05 -2.04 -15.91
C PHE A 33 11.33 -1.41 -17.12
N SER A 34 11.92 -0.41 -17.77
CA SER A 34 11.42 0.13 -19.05
C SER A 34 11.96 -0.63 -20.28
N GLN A 35 12.82 -1.64 -20.08
CA GLN A 35 13.30 -2.48 -21.17
C GLN A 35 12.15 -3.26 -21.85
N PRO A 36 12.25 -3.56 -23.17
CA PRO A 36 11.17 -4.19 -23.94
C PRO A 36 10.60 -5.48 -23.34
N ILE A 37 11.45 -6.26 -22.65
CA ILE A 37 11.08 -7.52 -22.01
C ILE A 37 10.06 -7.36 -20.86
N PHE A 38 9.80 -6.14 -20.38
CA PHE A 38 8.88 -5.87 -19.26
C PHE A 38 7.58 -5.18 -19.67
N ARG A 39 7.43 -4.79 -20.95
CA ARG A 39 6.42 -3.82 -21.40
C ARG A 39 4.98 -4.17 -20.99
N ASN A 40 4.61 -5.45 -21.13
CA ASN A 40 3.23 -5.92 -20.96
C ASN A 40 2.99 -6.62 -19.61
N ASN A 41 4.00 -6.72 -18.75
CA ASN A 41 3.90 -7.47 -17.52
C ASN A 41 3.29 -6.62 -16.39
N PRO A 42 2.44 -7.19 -15.53
CA PRO A 42 1.99 -6.53 -14.32
C PRO A 42 3.11 -6.45 -13.27
N PHE A 43 3.10 -5.37 -12.48
CA PHE A 43 4.08 -5.14 -11.41
C PHE A 43 3.36 -4.93 -10.08
N SER A 44 3.89 -5.54 -9.03
CA SER A 44 3.58 -5.24 -7.64
C SER A 44 4.82 -4.67 -6.98
N ILE A 45 4.82 -3.35 -6.76
CA ILE A 45 5.97 -2.64 -6.16
C ILE A 45 5.74 -2.47 -4.66
N ARG A 46 6.73 -2.86 -3.86
CA ARG A 46 6.77 -2.62 -2.41
C ARG A 46 7.99 -1.80 -2.07
N LEU A 47 7.78 -0.54 -1.70
CA LEU A 47 8.82 0.29 -1.10
C LEU A 47 8.98 -0.14 0.36
N VAL A 48 10.19 -0.57 0.74
CA VAL A 48 10.50 -0.88 2.14
C VAL A 48 10.37 0.41 2.94
N GLN A 49 9.56 0.36 3.99
CA GLN A 49 9.45 1.49 4.91
C GLN A 49 10.73 1.56 5.75
N GLU A 50 11.29 2.76 5.89
CA GLU A 50 12.56 3.00 6.56
C GLU A 50 12.59 2.51 8.02
N MET A 51 11.42 2.37 8.66
CA MET A 51 11.28 1.73 9.98
C MET A 51 11.75 0.26 10.05
N PHE A 52 12.09 -0.36 8.92
CA PHE A 52 12.64 -1.71 8.82
C PHE A 52 14.15 -1.74 8.52
N LEU A 53 14.79 -0.58 8.33
CA LEU A 53 16.23 -0.47 8.18
C LEU A 53 16.86 -0.57 9.58
N LYS A 54 17.59 -1.64 9.86
CA LYS A 54 18.46 -1.70 11.04
C LYS A 54 19.60 -0.69 10.83
N GLU A 55 19.80 0.13 11.87
CA GLU A 55 20.79 1.18 12.17
C GLU A 55 21.97 1.45 11.20
N ASP A 56 22.44 2.70 11.25
CA ASP A 56 23.53 3.36 10.48
C ASP A 56 23.18 3.99 9.13
N ILE A 57 22.44 5.10 9.17
CA ILE A 57 22.45 6.06 8.06
C ILE A 57 22.71 7.46 8.60
N PHE A 58 23.98 7.85 8.68
CA PHE A 58 24.36 9.26 8.53
C PHE A 58 23.72 9.77 7.22
N ASN A 59 22.97 10.88 7.28
CA ASN A 59 22.23 11.53 6.18
C ASN A 59 20.84 10.92 5.82
N LEU A 60 20.13 10.34 6.79
CA LEU A 60 18.76 9.82 6.56
C LEU A 60 17.81 10.88 5.98
N GLU A 61 17.80 12.11 6.52
CA GLU A 61 16.94 13.20 6.02
C GLU A 61 17.23 13.58 4.56
N GLU A 62 18.51 13.62 4.19
CA GLU A 62 18.95 13.93 2.82
C GLU A 62 18.51 12.83 1.84
N LYS A 63 18.67 11.56 2.22
CA LYS A 63 18.19 10.41 1.42
C LYS A 63 16.67 10.39 1.28
N ILE A 64 15.93 10.78 2.33
CA ILE A 64 14.47 10.92 2.27
C ILE A 64 14.09 12.01 1.27
N ALA A 65 14.73 13.17 1.35
CA ALA A 65 14.46 14.29 0.45
C ALA A 65 14.77 13.92 -1.00
N GLU A 66 15.92 13.29 -1.26
CA GLU A 66 16.33 12.81 -2.58
C GLU A 66 15.32 11.79 -3.13
N SER A 67 14.98 10.78 -2.35
CA SER A 67 14.02 9.73 -2.74
C SER A 67 12.65 10.34 -3.06
N THR A 68 12.20 11.28 -2.23
CA THR A 68 10.93 11.98 -2.43
C THR A 68 10.92 12.72 -3.76
N GLU A 69 12.00 13.43 -4.08
CA GLU A 69 12.12 14.17 -5.33
C GLU A 69 12.15 13.24 -6.55
N LYS A 70 12.92 12.15 -6.49
CA LYS A 70 12.95 11.13 -7.55
C LYS A 70 11.57 10.51 -7.80
N ILE A 71 10.80 10.23 -6.73
CA ILE A 71 9.43 9.73 -6.90
C ILE A 71 8.52 10.80 -7.52
N ARG A 72 8.68 12.09 -7.17
CA ARG A 72 7.93 13.19 -7.83
C ARG A 72 8.24 13.28 -9.32
N GLN A 73 9.50 13.09 -9.71
CA GLN A 73 9.87 13.06 -11.14
C GLN A 73 9.16 11.91 -11.87
N LEU A 74 9.15 10.71 -11.30
CA LEU A 74 8.40 9.57 -11.87
C LEU A 74 6.90 9.82 -11.91
N ALA A 75 6.34 10.48 -10.88
CA ALA A 75 4.93 10.86 -10.85
C ALA A 75 4.57 11.85 -11.96
N LYS A 76 5.47 12.79 -12.27
CA LYS A 76 5.31 13.71 -13.41
C LYS A 76 5.36 12.97 -14.74
N ILE A 77 6.36 12.11 -14.96
CA ILE A 77 6.47 11.28 -16.17
C ILE A 77 5.19 10.45 -16.35
N TYR A 78 4.74 9.83 -15.26
CA TYR A 78 3.52 9.03 -15.23
C TYR A 78 2.28 9.81 -15.70
N ALA A 79 2.08 11.01 -15.15
CA ALA A 79 0.93 11.84 -15.49
C ALA A 79 1.04 12.42 -16.91
N ASP A 80 2.23 12.88 -17.30
CA ASP A 80 2.50 13.41 -18.63
C ASP A 80 2.26 12.34 -19.71
N ASN A 81 2.61 11.08 -19.45
CA ASN A 81 2.30 9.99 -20.37
C ASN A 81 0.78 9.87 -20.61
N ILE A 82 -0.03 9.89 -19.55
CA ILE A 82 -1.50 9.83 -19.67
C ILE A 82 -2.03 11.02 -20.47
N ILE A 83 -1.59 12.24 -20.13
CA ILE A 83 -2.04 13.48 -20.79
C ILE A 83 -1.77 13.43 -22.30
N HIS A 84 -0.61 12.90 -22.70
CA HIS A 84 -0.19 12.82 -24.10
C HIS A 84 -0.58 11.51 -24.80
N GLY A 85 -1.39 10.65 -24.17
CA GLY A 85 -1.83 9.37 -24.75
C GLY A 85 -0.69 8.36 -24.95
N LYS A 86 0.40 8.47 -24.18
CA LYS A 86 1.51 7.50 -24.16
C LYS A 86 1.25 6.42 -23.11
N GLU A 87 1.69 5.20 -23.40
CA GLU A 87 1.62 4.10 -22.44
C GLU A 87 2.65 4.29 -21.31
N ASN A 88 2.20 4.13 -20.07
CA ASN A 88 3.10 4.00 -18.93
C ASN A 88 3.79 2.63 -18.92
N SER A 89 5.01 2.55 -18.38
CA SER A 89 5.65 1.25 -18.12
C SER A 89 4.91 0.48 -17.02
N GLY A 90 5.04 -0.84 -17.01
CA GLY A 90 4.48 -1.67 -15.94
C GLY A 90 4.95 -1.23 -14.55
N PHE A 91 6.20 -0.77 -14.45
CA PHE A 91 6.77 -0.23 -13.22
C PHE A 91 6.06 1.06 -12.75
N LEU A 92 5.84 2.03 -13.64
CA LEU A 92 5.12 3.26 -13.29
C LEU A 92 3.67 2.98 -12.90
N ARG A 93 2.99 2.08 -13.63
CA ARG A 93 1.64 1.60 -13.25
C ARG A 93 1.65 0.97 -11.85
N GLY A 94 2.61 0.09 -11.59
CA GLY A 94 2.76 -0.56 -10.29
C GLY A 94 3.07 0.40 -9.13
N LEU A 95 3.62 1.59 -9.41
CA LEU A 95 3.85 2.64 -8.43
C LEU A 95 2.59 3.48 -8.14
N PHE A 96 1.83 3.85 -9.17
CA PHE A 96 0.84 4.92 -9.06
C PHE A 96 -0.61 4.48 -9.29
N ASP A 97 -0.88 3.44 -10.08
CA ASP A 97 -2.26 3.16 -10.52
C ASP A 97 -3.20 2.87 -9.33
N ALA A 98 -2.73 2.16 -8.31
CA ALA A 98 -3.56 1.81 -7.16
C ALA A 98 -4.07 3.04 -6.39
N ILE A 99 -3.20 4.04 -6.15
CA ILE A 99 -3.59 5.24 -5.41
C ILE A 99 -4.46 6.17 -6.26
N ILE A 100 -4.16 6.31 -7.55
CA ILE A 100 -4.94 7.16 -8.45
C ILE A 100 -6.32 6.56 -8.69
N HIS A 101 -6.41 5.24 -8.91
CA HIS A 101 -7.70 4.55 -9.00
C HIS A 101 -8.49 4.71 -7.70
N SER A 102 -7.88 4.52 -6.52
CA SER A 102 -8.58 4.69 -5.23
C SER A 102 -9.17 6.10 -5.08
N ILE A 103 -8.43 7.12 -5.51
CA ILE A 103 -8.89 8.50 -5.54
C ILE A 103 -10.02 8.67 -6.56
N PHE A 104 -9.86 8.18 -7.78
CA PHE A 104 -10.85 8.29 -8.85
C PHE A 104 -12.19 7.63 -8.46
N SER A 105 -12.13 6.41 -7.91
CA SER A 105 -13.30 5.60 -7.57
C SER A 105 -13.90 5.92 -6.20
N ARG A 106 -13.47 6.99 -5.53
CA ARG A 106 -13.92 7.31 -4.17
C ARG A 106 -15.38 7.76 -4.16
N SER A 107 -16.15 7.34 -3.15
CA SER A 107 -17.49 7.90 -2.93
C SER A 107 -17.42 9.35 -2.44
N ALA A 108 -18.20 10.22 -3.08
CA ALA A 108 -18.42 11.60 -2.67
C ALA A 108 -19.67 11.79 -1.76
N SER A 109 -20.38 10.72 -1.42
CA SER A 109 -21.53 10.78 -0.49
C SER A 109 -21.09 11.17 0.92
N GLU A 110 -21.99 11.70 1.75
CA GLU A 110 -21.71 11.95 3.17
C GLU A 110 -21.19 10.70 3.89
N LEU A 111 -20.33 10.89 4.90
CA LEU A 111 -19.90 9.78 5.75
C LEU A 111 -21.07 9.37 6.65
N PRO A 112 -21.21 8.08 6.96
CA PRO A 112 -22.16 7.65 7.99
C PRO A 112 -21.76 8.23 9.35
N SER A 113 -22.74 8.37 10.25
CA SER A 113 -22.53 8.80 11.64
C SER A 113 -21.60 7.88 12.42
N GLU A 114 -21.54 6.61 12.02
CA GLU A 114 -20.67 5.59 12.62
C GLU A 114 -19.75 4.98 11.57
N LEU A 115 -18.46 4.91 11.89
CA LEU A 115 -17.45 4.31 11.04
C LEU A 115 -17.02 2.96 11.62
N TYR A 116 -17.25 1.89 10.87
CA TYR A 116 -16.64 0.61 11.17
C TYR A 116 -15.10 0.74 11.15
N PRO A 117 -14.35 0.13 12.10
CA PRO A 117 -12.89 0.22 12.14
C PRO A 117 -12.27 -0.47 10.92
N LYS A 118 -12.13 0.28 9.82
CA LYS A 118 -11.48 -0.18 8.58
C LYS A 118 -10.10 -0.78 8.89
N GLY A 119 -9.81 -1.90 8.24
CA GLY A 119 -8.56 -2.64 8.39
C GLY A 119 -8.45 -3.54 9.63
N MET A 120 -9.55 -3.69 10.39
CA MET A 120 -9.69 -4.77 11.36
C MET A 120 -10.41 -5.96 10.72
N CYS A 121 -9.76 -7.11 10.70
CA CYS A 121 -10.41 -8.38 10.36
C CYS A 121 -11.08 -8.96 11.62
N ARG A 122 -11.95 -9.97 11.47
CA ARG A 122 -12.44 -10.76 12.61
C ARG A 122 -11.30 -11.68 13.09
N PRO A 123 -10.62 -11.39 14.23
CA PRO A 123 -9.39 -12.10 14.60
C PRO A 123 -9.65 -13.59 14.83
N GLY A 124 -8.86 -14.46 14.19
CA GLY A 124 -9.00 -15.91 14.30
C GLY A 124 -10.12 -16.53 13.45
N ILE A 125 -11.01 -15.73 12.84
CA ILE A 125 -12.10 -16.23 11.99
C ILE A 125 -11.69 -16.20 10.52
N ARG A 126 -11.21 -15.06 10.03
CA ARG A 126 -10.81 -14.93 8.61
C ARG A 126 -9.44 -15.53 8.35
N LYS A 127 -8.52 -15.35 9.28
CA LYS A 127 -7.15 -15.85 9.24
C LYS A 127 -6.75 -16.24 10.65
N LEU A 128 -5.93 -17.28 10.75
CA LEU A 128 -5.22 -17.71 11.93
C LEU A 128 -3.82 -18.08 11.49
N PHE A 129 -2.80 -17.44 12.06
CA PHE A 129 -1.40 -17.79 11.81
C PHE A 129 -0.89 -18.64 12.97
N VAL A 130 -0.17 -19.71 12.68
CA VAL A 130 0.42 -20.61 13.68
C VAL A 130 1.92 -20.61 13.47
N ASP A 131 2.70 -20.29 14.51
CA ASP A 131 4.16 -20.36 14.43
C ASP A 131 4.70 -21.77 14.75
N THR A 132 6.03 -21.91 14.67
CA THR A 132 6.73 -23.18 14.94
C THR A 132 6.60 -23.67 16.38
N ASP A 133 6.26 -22.78 17.31
CA ASP A 133 6.05 -23.10 18.72
C ASP A 133 4.58 -23.50 19.00
N GLY A 134 3.76 -23.56 17.94
CA GLY A 134 2.34 -23.89 18.03
C GLY A 134 1.49 -22.77 18.61
N ILE A 135 1.97 -21.52 18.59
CA ILE A 135 1.23 -20.36 19.08
C ILE A 135 0.36 -19.78 17.97
N TYR A 136 -0.88 -19.44 18.32
CA TYR A 136 -1.85 -18.85 17.41
C TYR A 136 -1.76 -17.33 17.42
N PHE A 137 -1.85 -16.70 16.26
CA PHE A 137 -1.86 -15.25 16.07
C PHE A 137 -2.94 -14.82 15.09
N MET A 138 -3.28 -13.53 15.10
CA MET A 138 -4.32 -12.95 14.24
C MET A 138 -4.03 -13.15 12.73
N CYS A 139 -2.79 -12.96 12.29
CA CYS A 139 -2.34 -13.21 10.92
C CYS A 139 -0.81 -13.19 10.83
N GLU A 140 -0.26 -13.47 9.65
CA GLU A 140 1.19 -13.44 9.40
C GLU A 140 1.81 -12.05 9.59
N LYS A 141 1.00 -10.99 9.42
CA LYS A 141 1.48 -9.59 9.41
C LYS A 141 1.67 -9.00 10.80
N VAL A 142 1.10 -9.60 11.84
CA VAL A 142 1.23 -9.09 13.22
C VAL A 142 2.56 -9.51 13.86
N GLY A 143 3.32 -10.40 13.21
CA GLY A 143 4.54 -10.99 13.78
C GLY A 143 4.18 -11.88 14.96
N ARG A 144 4.96 -11.82 16.04
CA ARG A 144 4.71 -12.57 17.29
C ARG A 144 3.81 -11.84 18.30
N ARG A 145 3.03 -10.85 17.83
CA ARG A 145 2.10 -10.03 18.64
C ARG A 145 0.68 -10.53 18.50
N LEU A 146 -0.21 -10.13 19.41
CA LEU A 146 -1.65 -10.47 19.33
C LEU A 146 -1.87 -11.99 19.32
N LYS A 147 -1.31 -12.67 20.32
CA LYS A 147 -1.50 -14.10 20.55
C LYS A 147 -2.98 -14.40 20.79
N LEU A 148 -3.51 -15.43 20.15
CA LEU A 148 -4.89 -15.89 20.24
C LEU A 148 -5.03 -17.25 20.92
N GLY A 149 -3.95 -17.91 21.31
CA GLY A 149 -3.98 -19.24 21.91
C GLY A 149 -2.78 -20.09 21.50
N SER A 150 -2.91 -21.41 21.62
CA SER A 150 -1.91 -22.37 21.15
C SER A 150 -2.54 -23.70 20.78
N VAL A 151 -1.76 -24.58 20.13
CA VAL A 151 -2.13 -25.99 19.88
C VAL A 151 -2.40 -26.78 21.15
N PHE A 152 -1.87 -26.34 22.29
CA PHE A 152 -2.03 -26.99 23.58
C PHE A 152 -3.23 -26.45 24.37
N GLU A 153 -3.47 -25.13 24.34
CA GLU A 153 -4.53 -24.45 25.11
C GLU A 153 -5.81 -24.21 24.29
N GLY A 154 -5.75 -24.38 22.98
CA GLY A 154 -6.82 -24.03 22.06
C GLY A 154 -6.91 -22.53 21.77
N PHE A 155 -7.98 -22.14 21.05
CA PHE A 155 -8.27 -20.75 20.72
C PHE A 155 -8.89 -20.02 21.91
N ASN A 156 -8.43 -18.82 22.19
CA ASN A 156 -8.93 -17.95 23.25
C ASN A 156 -9.75 -16.78 22.65
N PRO A 157 -11.10 -16.84 22.69
CA PRO A 157 -11.95 -15.80 22.13
C PRO A 157 -11.79 -14.44 22.82
N GLN A 158 -11.42 -14.41 24.11
CA GLN A 158 -11.26 -13.17 24.85
C GLN A 158 -10.06 -12.36 24.32
N LYS A 159 -8.97 -13.03 23.94
CA LYS A 159 -7.83 -12.36 23.29
C LYS A 159 -8.19 -11.77 21.93
N ALA A 160 -9.05 -12.44 21.16
CA ALA A 160 -9.56 -11.94 19.89
C ALA A 160 -10.45 -10.70 20.07
N VAL A 161 -11.37 -10.73 21.04
CA VAL A 161 -12.25 -9.60 21.38
C VAL A 161 -11.44 -8.41 21.90
N HIS A 162 -10.46 -8.65 22.77
CA HIS A 162 -9.54 -7.62 23.26
C HIS A 162 -8.83 -6.90 22.11
N ALA A 163 -8.19 -7.65 21.20
CA ALA A 163 -7.49 -7.08 20.06
C ALA A 163 -8.41 -6.23 19.16
N TYR A 164 -9.64 -6.72 18.93
CA TYR A 164 -10.66 -5.99 18.18
C TYR A 164 -11.03 -4.67 18.85
N ASN A 165 -11.44 -4.72 20.12
CA ASN A 165 -11.89 -3.56 20.89
C ASN A 165 -10.77 -2.52 21.05
N ARG A 166 -9.55 -2.98 21.29
CA ARG A 166 -8.38 -2.09 21.44
C ARG A 166 -8.12 -1.30 20.15
N TYR A 167 -8.21 -1.93 18.99
CA TYR A 167 -8.01 -1.23 17.71
C TYR A 167 -9.19 -0.31 17.39
N ALA A 168 -10.42 -0.75 17.68
CA ALA A 168 -11.61 0.06 17.50
C ALA A 168 -11.51 1.37 18.30
N ALA A 169 -11.07 1.30 19.57
CA ALA A 169 -10.84 2.47 20.41
C ALA A 169 -9.77 3.41 19.83
N ILE A 170 -8.65 2.87 19.32
CA ILE A 170 -7.62 3.67 18.64
C ILE A 170 -8.18 4.36 17.39
N LYS A 171 -8.97 3.63 16.59
CA LYS A 171 -9.57 4.17 15.35
C LYS A 171 -10.60 5.24 15.64
N ALA A 172 -11.42 5.09 16.68
CA ALA A 172 -12.36 6.13 17.10
C ALA A 172 -11.63 7.46 17.37
N LEU A 173 -10.56 7.42 18.17
CA LEU A 173 -9.77 8.61 18.51
C LEU A 173 -9.07 9.26 17.31
N LEU A 174 -8.53 8.45 16.39
CA LEU A 174 -7.69 8.96 15.31
C LEU A 174 -8.44 9.25 14.00
N CYS A 175 -9.56 8.57 13.74
CA CYS A 175 -10.21 8.62 12.42
C CYS A 175 -11.35 9.61 12.35
N GLU A 176 -12.01 9.93 13.47
CA GLU A 176 -13.08 10.91 13.52
C GLU A 176 -12.65 12.28 12.95
N PRO A 177 -11.50 12.86 13.34
CA PRO A 177 -11.02 14.12 12.75
C PRO A 177 -10.24 13.92 11.43
N CYS A 178 -10.17 12.71 10.88
CA CYS A 178 -9.23 12.40 9.80
C CYS A 178 -9.83 12.65 8.41
N TRP A 179 -9.28 13.65 7.71
CA TRP A 179 -9.65 13.97 6.32
C TRP A 179 -9.40 12.82 5.33
N ALA A 180 -8.51 11.88 5.65
CA ALA A 180 -8.07 10.81 4.75
C ALA A 180 -8.88 9.50 4.87
N VAL A 181 -9.92 9.45 5.72
CA VAL A 181 -10.60 8.19 6.10
C VAL A 181 -11.20 7.40 4.93
N ARG A 182 -11.58 8.07 3.84
CA ARG A 182 -12.11 7.41 2.63
C ARG A 182 -11.07 6.60 1.88
N LEU A 183 -9.84 7.10 1.86
CA LEU A 183 -8.71 6.56 1.11
C LEU A 183 -7.77 5.72 1.99
N CYS A 184 -8.02 5.68 3.30
CA CYS A 184 -7.19 4.95 4.25
C CYS A 184 -7.39 3.43 4.12
N ASP A 185 -6.28 2.72 3.98
CA ASP A 185 -6.16 1.26 3.92
C ASP A 185 -5.40 0.68 5.13
N SER A 186 -5.21 1.47 6.19
CA SER A 186 -4.47 1.04 7.38
C SER A 186 -5.08 -0.20 8.02
N CYS A 187 -4.26 -1.22 8.23
CA CYS A 187 -4.60 -2.45 8.92
C CYS A 187 -4.10 -2.44 10.38
N ALA A 188 -4.78 -3.18 11.27
CA ALA A 188 -4.37 -3.40 12.66
C ALA A 188 -2.94 -3.92 12.83
N ALA A 189 -2.42 -4.68 11.87
CA ALA A 189 -1.02 -5.12 11.88
C ALA A 189 -0.02 -3.94 11.89
N SER A 190 -0.42 -2.78 11.38
CA SER A 190 0.40 -1.57 11.30
C SER A 190 0.44 -0.79 12.62
N ALA A 191 -0.51 -1.01 13.53
CA ALA A 191 -0.50 -0.44 14.87
C ALA A 191 0.54 -1.17 15.73
N LYS A 192 1.83 -0.93 15.49
CA LYS A 192 2.92 -1.70 16.11
C LYS A 192 3.09 -1.39 17.60
N SER A 193 3.22 -2.43 18.42
CA SER A 193 3.68 -2.39 19.82
C SER A 193 4.66 -3.55 20.03
N VAL A 194 5.20 -3.74 21.23
CA VAL A 194 6.05 -4.90 21.55
C VAL A 194 5.23 -6.21 21.49
N ASP A 195 4.09 -6.27 22.19
CA ASP A 195 3.27 -7.50 22.29
C ASP A 195 1.82 -7.35 21.77
N ASP A 196 1.33 -6.12 21.65
CA ASP A 196 -0.07 -5.79 21.32
C ASP A 196 -0.13 -4.74 20.19
N ILE A 197 -1.15 -3.89 20.18
CA ILE A 197 -1.29 -2.71 19.33
C ILE A 197 -1.17 -1.40 20.13
N SER A 198 -0.55 -0.38 19.53
CA SER A 198 -0.35 0.93 20.14
C SER A 198 -0.97 2.06 19.30
N ILE A 199 -1.33 3.16 19.97
CA ILE A 199 -1.81 4.36 19.29
C ILE A 199 -0.66 5.09 18.58
N GLU A 200 0.54 5.07 19.15
CA GLU A 200 1.76 5.69 18.60
C GLU A 200 2.17 5.00 17.30
N GLY A 201 2.23 3.67 17.28
CA GLY A 201 2.51 2.89 16.07
C GLY A 201 1.44 3.12 15.00
N GLN A 202 0.17 3.27 15.41
CA GLN A 202 -0.89 3.61 14.47
C GLN A 202 -0.76 5.05 13.94
N ARG A 203 -0.33 6.02 14.76
CA ARG A 203 -0.09 7.42 14.32
C ARG A 203 1.02 7.48 13.27
N GLN A 204 2.15 6.81 13.51
CA GLN A 204 3.24 6.73 12.53
C GLN A 204 2.76 6.16 11.18
N MET A 205 1.95 5.10 11.22
CA MET A 205 1.34 4.57 9.98
C MET A 205 0.37 5.57 9.33
N CYS A 206 -0.46 6.25 10.12
CA CYS A 206 -1.39 7.26 9.62
C CYS A 206 -0.66 8.40 8.89
N ASP A 207 0.47 8.87 9.42
CA ASP A 207 1.23 9.97 8.82
C ASP A 207 1.85 9.55 7.48
N ASN A 208 2.42 8.34 7.42
CA ASN A 208 2.93 7.76 6.18
C ASN A 208 1.82 7.60 5.12
N LEU A 209 0.64 7.12 5.51
CA LEU A 209 -0.49 6.97 4.60
C LEU A 209 -1.01 8.33 4.10
N LYS A 210 -1.12 9.32 4.99
CA LYS A 210 -1.51 10.68 4.59
C LYS A 210 -0.54 11.26 3.58
N GLY A 211 0.77 11.06 3.77
CA GLY A 211 1.79 11.49 2.79
C GLY A 211 1.57 10.86 1.41
N LYS A 212 1.33 9.54 1.36
CA LYS A 212 1.01 8.84 0.09
C LYS A 212 -0.27 9.34 -0.56
N ILE A 213 -1.32 9.59 0.24
CA ILE A 213 -2.59 10.11 -0.24
C ILE A 213 -2.42 11.54 -0.79
N ILE A 214 -1.64 12.40 -0.12
CA ILE A 214 -1.32 13.75 -0.62
C ILE A 214 -0.61 13.69 -1.97
N GLN A 215 0.35 12.78 -2.12
CA GLN A 215 1.04 12.58 -3.40
C GLN A 215 0.05 12.13 -4.49
N GLY A 216 -0.79 11.14 -4.21
CA GLY A 216 -1.83 10.69 -5.13
C GLY A 216 -2.80 11.82 -5.50
N LEU A 217 -3.24 12.62 -4.55
CA LEU A 217 -4.12 13.78 -4.78
C LEU A 217 -3.43 14.85 -5.63
N SER A 218 -2.13 15.04 -5.47
CA SER A 218 -1.34 15.97 -6.29
C SER A 218 -1.28 15.52 -7.74
N ILE A 219 -1.02 14.23 -7.98
CA ILE A 219 -1.05 13.63 -9.34
C ILE A 219 -2.45 13.75 -9.93
N TYR A 220 -3.48 13.33 -9.18
CA TYR A 220 -4.87 13.39 -9.63
C TYR A 220 -5.31 14.82 -9.98
N SER A 221 -4.96 15.81 -9.14
CA SER A 221 -5.26 17.21 -9.38
C SER A 221 -4.48 17.79 -10.56
N TYR A 222 -3.30 17.25 -10.86
CA TYR A 222 -2.55 17.62 -12.05
C TYR A 222 -3.21 17.06 -13.32
N LEU A 223 -3.62 15.79 -13.30
CA LEU A 223 -4.39 15.18 -14.39
C LEU A 223 -5.70 15.93 -14.66
N LEU A 224 -6.48 16.24 -13.62
CA LEU A 224 -7.74 17.00 -13.74
C LEU A 224 -7.57 18.36 -14.46
N ARG A 225 -6.44 19.02 -14.25
CA ARG A 225 -6.17 20.36 -14.80
C ARG A 225 -5.62 20.32 -16.22
N ASN A 226 -4.87 19.27 -16.58
CA ASN A 226 -4.06 19.26 -17.80
C ASN A 226 -4.54 18.26 -18.85
N ASP A 227 -5.24 17.18 -18.45
CA ASP A 227 -5.77 16.19 -19.39
C ASP A 227 -7.15 16.62 -19.92
N LYS A 228 -7.14 17.50 -20.92
CA LYS A 228 -8.36 18.06 -21.54
C LYS A 228 -9.23 16.99 -22.19
N GLU A 229 -8.62 15.90 -22.66
CA GLU A 229 -9.32 14.79 -23.31
C GLU A 229 -9.85 13.76 -22.30
N LYS A 230 -9.57 13.94 -21.00
CA LYS A 230 -10.01 13.05 -19.92
C LYS A 230 -9.59 11.58 -20.12
N ARG A 231 -8.44 11.35 -20.76
CA ARG A 231 -7.83 10.02 -20.95
C ARG A 231 -7.66 9.28 -19.63
N TYR A 232 -7.31 9.99 -18.55
CA TYR A 232 -7.22 9.36 -17.22
C TYR A 232 -8.57 8.78 -16.79
N ALA A 233 -9.69 9.47 -17.05
CA ALA A 233 -11.02 9.01 -16.64
C ALA A 233 -11.44 7.78 -17.46
N ASP A 234 -11.15 7.78 -18.76
CA ASP A 234 -11.42 6.62 -19.63
C ASP A 234 -10.62 5.40 -19.19
N TYR A 235 -9.33 5.58 -18.92
CA TYR A 235 -8.45 4.52 -18.42
C TYR A 235 -8.98 3.92 -17.11
N TYR A 236 -9.26 4.76 -16.11
CA TYR A 236 -9.68 4.29 -14.79
C TYR A 236 -11.12 3.80 -14.71
N SER A 237 -11.99 4.18 -15.65
CA SER A 237 -13.35 3.64 -15.74
C SER A 237 -13.37 2.20 -16.26
N GLN A 238 -12.33 1.79 -17.00
CA GLN A 238 -12.24 0.45 -17.59
C GLN A 238 -11.52 -0.55 -16.68
N ILE A 239 -10.73 -0.08 -15.71
CA ILE A 239 -10.01 -0.93 -14.79
C ILE A 239 -10.96 -1.44 -13.71
N LYS A 240 -11.22 -2.75 -13.72
CA LYS A 240 -11.71 -3.45 -12.53
C LYS A 240 -10.50 -3.87 -11.71
N MET A 241 -10.10 -3.08 -10.72
CA MET A 241 -9.14 -3.59 -9.74
C MET A 241 -9.83 -4.65 -8.89
N GLU A 242 -9.35 -5.90 -8.95
CA GLU A 242 -9.75 -6.92 -7.98
C GLU A 242 -9.28 -6.47 -6.59
N GLY A 243 -10.25 -6.28 -5.68
CA GLY A 243 -10.04 -5.76 -4.33
C GLY A 243 -9.45 -6.76 -3.33
#